data_AF-A0A6M2A4E1-F1
#
_entry.id   AF-A0A6M2A4E1-F1
#
_cell.length_a   1.000
_cell.length_b   1.000
_cell.length_c   1.000
_cell.angle_alpha   90.00
_cell.angle_beta   90.00
_cell.angle_gamma   90.00
#
_symmetry.space_group_name_H-M   'P 1'
#
loop_
_entity.id
_entity.type
_entity.pdbx_description
1 polymer ?
#
loop_
_entity_poly.entity_id
_entity_poly.type
_entity_poly.pdbx_seq_one_letter_code
_entity_poly.pdbx_strand_id
1 'polypeptide(L)' 'MTIIDGKAIAQDIQQELKKEISKLKGRPPCLAVILMGDHGPSRIYVSRKTKACEEVGIQSIKRHLDASISEDDLLKEI' A
#
# COMPACT_ATOMS: atom_id res chain seq x y z
N MET A 1 -11.78 -20.83 -24.42
CA MET A 1 -12.13 -19.73 -23.50
C MET A 1 -10.82 -19.25 -22.88
N THR A 2 -10.43 -18.00 -23.09
CA THR A 2 -9.17 -17.47 -22.55
C THR A 2 -9.40 -16.96 -21.13
N ILE A 3 -8.58 -17.41 -20.18
CA ILE A 3 -8.67 -16.97 -18.77
C ILE A 3 -7.91 -15.65 -18.63
N ILE A 4 -8.54 -14.66 -17.98
CA ILE A 4 -7.85 -13.45 -17.54
C ILE A 4 -7.25 -13.74 -16.17
N ASP A 5 -5.97 -14.10 -16.13
CA ASP A 5 -5.24 -14.33 -14.89
C ASP A 5 -4.69 -13.02 -14.31
N GLY A 6 -5.50 -12.37 -13.48
CA GLY A 6 -5.10 -11.12 -12.81
C GLY A 6 -3.89 -11.27 -11.90
N LYS A 7 -3.56 -12.47 -11.42
CA LYS A 7 -2.39 -12.71 -10.57
C LYS A 7 -1.12 -12.67 -11.40
N ALA A 8 -1.10 -13.36 -12.54
CA ALA A 8 0.02 -13.31 -13.48
C ALA A 8 0.24 -11.87 -13.98
N ILE A 9 -0.84 -11.19 -14.40
CA ILE A 9 -0.77 -9.80 -14.86
C ILE A 9 -0.22 -8.87 -13.76
N ALA A 10 -0.70 -9.01 -12.52
CA ALA A 10 -0.21 -8.20 -11.41
C ALA A 10 1.29 -8.43 -11.13
N GLN A 11 1.78 -9.67 -11.25
CA GLN A 11 3.19 -9.99 -11.08
C GLN A 11 4.05 -9.33 -12.16
N ASP A 12 3.60 -9.35 -13.42
CA ASP A 12 4.31 -8.71 -14.52
C ASP A 12 4.42 -7.19 -14.30
N ILE A 13 3.31 -6.55 -13.91
CA ILE A 13 3.29 -5.11 -13.58
C ILE A 13 4.22 -4.80 -12.41
N GLN A 14 4.22 -5.60 -11.35
CA GLN A 14 5.11 -5.39 -10.21
C GLN A 14 6.60 -5.51 -10.59
N GLN A 15 6.96 -6.45 -11.46
CA GLN A 15 8.33 -6.60 -11.94
C GLN A 15 8.78 -5.41 -12.78
N GLU A 16 7.91 -4.87 -13.62
CA GLU A 16 8.15 -3.66 -14.40
C GLU A 16 8.35 -2.45 -13.47
N LEU A 17 7.40 -2.21 -12.56
CA LEU A 17 7.47 -1.12 -11.58
C LEU A 17 8.75 -1.17 -10.74
N LYS A 18 9.15 -2.37 -10.28
CA LYS A 18 10.40 -2.54 -9.53
C LYS A 18 11.62 -2.05 -10.31
N LYS A 19 11.68 -2.34 -11.61
CA LYS A 19 12.79 -1.86 -12.47
C LYS A 19 12.74 -0.33 -12.62
N GLU A 20 11.55 0.24 -12.79
CA GLU A 20 11.39 1.69 -12.92
C GLU A 20 11.77 2.43 -11.63
N ILE A 21 11.24 1.98 -10.49
CA ILE A 21 11.51 2.57 -9.17
C ILE A 21 12.99 2.47 -8.84
N SER A 22 13.66 1.37 -9.19
CA SER A 22 15.11 1.21 -8.96
C SER A 22 15.97 2.24 -9.71
N LYS A 23 15.45 2.83 -10.80
CA LYS A 23 16.15 3.86 -11.58
C LYS A 23 15.91 5.28 -11.05
N LEU A 24 14.93 5.46 -10.16
CA LEU A 24 14.66 6.77 -9.56
C LEU A 24 15.84 7.18 -8.69
N LYS A 25 16.30 8.43 -8.86
CA LYS A 25 17.35 9.03 -8.04
C LYS A 25 16.70 9.90 -6.96
N GLY A 26 17.27 9.88 -5.76
CA GLY A 26 16.76 10.64 -4.63
C GLY A 26 15.89 9.80 -3.71
N ARG A 27 14.87 10.42 -3.10
CA ARG A 27 14.02 9.74 -2.11
C ARG A 27 13.10 8.72 -2.80
N PRO A 28 12.99 7.48 -2.28
CA PRO A 28 12.05 6.51 -2.82
C PRO A 28 10.60 7.00 -2.70
N PRO A 29 9.70 6.60 -3.61
CA PRO A 29 8.28 6.88 -3.46
C PRO A 29 7.74 6.29 -2.15
N CYS A 30 6.69 6.89 -1.60
CA CYS A 30 6.10 6.50 -0.33
C CYS A 30 4.58 6.37 -0.43
N LEU A 31 4.02 5.31 0.16
CA LEU A 31 2.60 5.15 0.40
C LEU A 31 2.30 5.24 1.90
N ALA A 32 1.59 6.27 2.30
CA ALA A 32 1.00 6.36 3.64
C ALA A 32 -0.38 5.73 3.67
N VAL A 33 -0.65 4.90 4.68
CA VAL A 33 -1.94 4.25 4.91
C VAL A 33 -2.40 4.54 6.32
N ILE A 34 -3.57 5.16 6.44
CA ILE A 34 -4.26 5.38 7.70
C ILE A 34 -5.33 4.30 7.86
N LEU A 35 -5.26 3.55 8.97
CA LEU A 35 -6.22 2.53 9.34
C LEU A 35 -6.87 2.96 10.66
N MET A 36 -8.20 3.07 10.65
CA MET A 36 -9.00 3.36 11.84
C MET A 36 -9.61 2.06 12.37
N GLY A 37 -9.43 1.78 13.67
CA GLY A 37 -9.97 0.59 14.33
C GLY A 37 -9.39 -0.74 13.81
N ASP A 38 -10.08 -1.85 14.11
CA ASP A 38 -9.53 -3.21 13.97
C ASP A 38 -10.31 -4.14 13.04
N HIS A 39 -11.06 -3.57 12.09
CA HIS A 39 -11.82 -4.36 11.13
C HIS A 39 -10.90 -5.33 10.37
N GLY A 40 -11.10 -6.64 10.59
CA GLY A 40 -10.21 -7.71 10.12
C GLY A 40 -9.91 -7.65 8.63
N PRO A 41 -10.92 -7.55 7.74
CA PRO A 41 -10.70 -7.38 6.31
C PRO A 41 -9.84 -6.16 5.96
N SER A 42 -10.04 -5.02 6.63
CA SER A 42 -9.27 -3.80 6.41
C SER A 42 -7.79 -4.02 6.72
N ARG A 43 -7.47 -4.70 7.84
CA ARG A 43 -6.08 -5.06 8.18
C ARG A 43 -5.42 -5.92 7.10
N ILE A 44 -6.14 -6.89 6.55
CA ILE A 44 -5.63 -7.75 5.47
C ILE A 44 -5.36 -6.93 4.20
N TYR A 45 -6.28 -6.06 3.80
CA TYR A 45 -6.08 -5.22 2.61
C TYR A 45 -4.90 -4.25 2.78
N VAL A 46 -4.77 -3.61 3.95
CA VAL A 46 -3.63 -2.73 4.25
C VAL A 46 -2.32 -3.51 4.24
N SER A 47 -2.27 -4.68 4.87
CA SER A 47 -1.07 -5.53 4.86
C SER A 47 -0.66 -5.94 3.44
N ARG A 48 -1.62 -6.30 2.58
CA ARG A 48 -1.35 -6.61 1.17
C ARG A 48 -0.80 -5.39 0.41
N LYS A 49 -1.33 -4.19 0.65
CA LYS A 49 -0.81 -2.95 0.05
C LYS A 49 0.61 -2.66 0.50
N THR A 50 0.90 -2.74 1.80
CA THR A 50 2.24 -2.56 2.35
C THR A 50 3.23 -3.53 1.73
N LYS A 51 2.88 -4.83 1.66
CA LYS A 51 3.74 -5.84 1.06
C LYS A 51 4.03 -5.57 -0.43
N ALA A 52 3.00 -5.20 -1.20
CA ALA A 52 3.17 -4.88 -2.61
C ALA A 52 4.09 -3.66 -2.82
N CYS A 53 3.99 -2.64 -1.96
CA CYS A 53 4.90 -1.50 -1.98
C CYS A 53 6.35 -1.92 -1.72
N GLU A 54 6.59 -2.71 -0.68
CA GLU A 54 7.93 -3.20 -0.33
C GLU A 54 8.55 -4.04 -1.45
N GLU A 55 7.75 -4.90 -2.10
CA GLU A 55 8.18 -5.76 -3.20
C GLU A 55 8.73 -4.98 -4.41
N VAL A 56 8.19 -3.78 -4.67
CA VAL A 56 8.57 -2.91 -5.79
C VAL A 56 9.52 -1.77 -5.40
N GLY A 57 9.85 -1.61 -4.11
CA GLY A 57 10.78 -0.59 -3.62
C GLY A 57 10.13 0.74 -3.21
N ILE A 58 8.81 0.75 -2.98
CA ILE A 58 8.06 1.87 -2.40
C ILE A 58 8.12 1.76 -0.88
N GLN A 59 8.47 2.85 -0.18
CA GLN A 59 8.35 2.91 1.28
C GLN A 59 6.86 2.91 1.68
N SER A 60 6.50 2.17 2.73
CA SER A 60 5.14 2.19 3.26
C SER A 60 5.13 2.73 4.69
N ILE A 61 4.29 3.73 4.95
CA ILE A 61 4.01 4.24 6.29
C ILE A 61 2.63 3.77 6.68
N LYS A 62 2.51 3.11 7.83
CA LYS A 62 1.23 2.71 8.39
C LYS A 62 0.94 3.53 9.64
N ARG A 63 -0.23 4.16 9.69
CA ARG A 63 -0.79 4.83 10.86
C ARG A 63 -2.03 4.06 11.28
N HIS A 64 -2.04 3.58 12.52
CA HIS A 64 -3.19 2.89 13.09
C HIS A 64 -3.76 3.77 14.18
N LEU A 65 -5.00 4.19 13.99
CA LEU A 65 -5.73 5.10 14.85
C LEU A 65 -6.89 4.35 15.51
N ASP A 66 -7.29 4.81 16.69
CA ASP A 66 -8.44 4.24 17.40
C ASP A 66 -9.73 4.42 16.59
N ALA A 67 -10.69 3.50 16.76
CA ALA A 67 -12.01 3.60 16.15
C ALA A 67 -12.81 4.82 16.64
N SER A 68 -12.49 5.34 17.82
CA SER A 68 -13.15 6.49 18.43
C SER A 68 -12.52 7.84 18.07
N ILE A 69 -11.57 7.88 17.13
CA ILE A 69 -10.94 9.13 16.72
C ILE A 69 -12.00 10.12 16.20
N SER A 70 -11.89 11.39 16.59
CA SER A 70 -12.75 12.45 16.08
C SER A 70 -12.42 12.75 14.61
N GLU A 71 -13.38 13.31 13.88
CA GLU A 71 -13.11 13.76 12.51
C GLU A 71 -12.01 14.83 12.47
N ASP A 72 -12.04 15.79 13.40
CA ASP A 72 -11.05 16.85 13.51
C ASP A 72 -9.63 16.32 13.77
N ASP A 73 -9.49 15.28 14.58
CA ASP A 73 -8.19 14.65 14.84
C ASP A 73 -7.75 13.75 13.68
N LEU A 74 -8.68 13.10 12.99
CA LEU A 74 -8.37 12.34 11.77
C LEU A 74 -7.84 13.26 10.66
N LEU A 75 -8.42 14.45 10.49
CA LEU A 75 -7.98 15.43 9.50
C LEU A 75 -6.56 15.94 9.76
N LYS A 76 -6.08 15.91 11.01
CA LYS A 76 -4.69 16.30 11.35
C LYS A 76 -3.64 15.25 10.97
N GLU A 77 -4.07 14.02 10.69
CA GLU A 77 -3.20 12.91 10.29
C GLU A 77 -3.03 12.78 8.76
N ILE A 78 -3.75 13.60 7.97
CA ILE A 78 -3.68 13.66 6.50
C ILE A 78 -2.67 14.74 6.08
#